data_AF-A0A7R9QHT2-F1
#
_entry.id   AF-A0A7R9QHT2-F1
#
_cell.length_a   1.000
_cell.length_b   1.000
_cell.length_c   1.000
_cell.angle_alpha   90.00
_cell.angle_beta   90.00
_cell.angle_gamma   90.00
#
_symmetry.space_group_name_H-M   'P 1'
#
loop_
_entity.id
_entity.type
_entity.pdbx_description
1 polymer ?
#
loop_
_entity_poly.entity_id
_entity_poly.type
_entity_poly.pdbx_seq_one_letter_code
_entity_poly.pdbx_strand_id
1 'polypeptide(L)'
;MTSEVKKVESVSTTDARAEASGDSNEVIPKHPLQNQWQLWYFRPGARGSAWEDNLLDVTHFDTVEDFWALYNHIELASHLNAGSDYSVFKYGIRPMWEDEKNK
;
A
#
# COMPACT_ATOMS: atom_id res chain seq x y z
N MET A 1 20.17 -61.27 -35.61
CA MET A 1 20.49 -59.88 -35.98
C MET A 1 19.82 -58.98 -34.95
N THR A 2 20.22 -58.90 -33.68
CA THR A 2 21.54 -58.56 -33.08
C THR A 2 22.11 -57.25 -33.60
N SER A 3 21.74 -56.18 -32.88
CA SER A 3 22.51 -55.04 -32.35
C SER A 3 23.64 -54.37 -33.15
N GLU A 4 23.59 -53.03 -33.21
CA GLU A 4 24.69 -52.05 -32.97
C GLU A 4 24.12 -50.62 -33.13
N VAL A 5 23.70 -49.92 -32.06
CA VAL A 5 24.47 -49.02 -31.18
C VAL A 5 25.52 -48.16 -31.90
N LYS A 6 25.22 -46.86 -32.07
CA LYS A 6 26.24 -45.80 -32.16
C LYS A 6 26.06 -44.78 -31.04
N LYS A 7 27.17 -44.66 -30.30
CA LYS A 7 27.57 -43.81 -29.19
C LYS A 7 27.54 -42.32 -29.55
N VAL A 8 26.98 -41.48 -28.68
CA VAL A 8 27.48 -40.11 -28.41
C VAL A 8 27.40 -39.85 -26.90
N GLU A 9 28.49 -39.31 -26.37
CA GLU A 9 28.87 -39.19 -24.97
C GLU A 9 28.23 -38.00 -24.22
N SER A 10 27.96 -38.23 -22.93
CA SER A 10 28.20 -37.38 -21.75
C SER A 10 28.54 -35.90 -21.96
N VAL A 11 27.75 -35.00 -21.35
CA VAL A 11 28.25 -34.06 -20.31
C VAL A 11 27.16 -33.82 -19.26
N SER A 12 27.51 -34.08 -18.01
CA SER A 12 26.81 -33.63 -16.81
C SER A 12 27.16 -32.18 -16.52
N THR A 13 26.16 -31.32 -16.33
CA THR A 13 26.32 -30.14 -15.47
C THR A 13 25.14 -30.08 -14.53
N THR A 14 25.41 -30.52 -13.32
CA THR A 14 24.67 -30.16 -12.12
C THR A 14 24.75 -28.65 -11.93
N ASP A 15 23.62 -27.98 -11.80
CA ASP A 15 23.54 -26.78 -10.98
C ASP A 15 22.43 -26.98 -9.96
N ALA A 16 22.86 -27.38 -8.77
CA ALA A 16 22.12 -27.22 -7.55
C ALA A 16 22.32 -25.78 -7.04
N ARG A 17 21.36 -25.32 -6.23
CA ARG A 17 21.39 -24.13 -5.33
C ARG A 17 20.61 -22.93 -5.88
N ALA A 18 19.66 -22.32 -5.19
CA ALA A 18 19.22 -22.43 -3.80
C ALA A 18 17.71 -22.18 -3.72
N GLU A 19 17.02 -22.95 -2.89
CA GLU A 19 15.82 -22.47 -2.23
C GLU A 19 16.23 -21.28 -1.37
N ALA A 20 15.70 -20.10 -1.67
CA ALA A 20 15.80 -18.94 -0.79
C ALA A 20 14.77 -19.11 0.34
N SER A 21 15.06 -20.03 1.26
CA SER A 21 14.55 -19.97 2.62
C SER A 21 15.26 -18.82 3.33
N GLY A 22 14.69 -17.62 3.22
CA GLY A 22 15.15 -16.42 3.90
C GLY A 22 14.02 -15.83 4.74
N ASP A 23 13.68 -16.49 5.85
CA ASP A 23 13.05 -15.79 6.97
C ASP A 23 14.14 -14.96 7.66
N SER A 24 14.59 -13.93 6.97
CA SER A 24 15.31 -12.83 7.59
C SER A 24 14.28 -11.74 7.78
N ASN A 25 13.61 -11.78 8.94
CA ASN A 25 12.84 -10.65 9.45
C ASN A 25 13.83 -9.50 9.78
N GLU A 26 14.53 -9.00 8.76
CA GLU A 26 15.33 -7.79 8.84
C GLU A 26 14.35 -6.66 9.06
N VAL A 27 14.33 -6.18 10.30
CA VAL A 27 13.57 -4.99 10.67
C VAL A 27 14.26 -3.82 9.98
N ILE A 28 13.83 -3.50 8.76
CA ILE A 28 14.26 -2.31 8.05
C ILE A 28 13.85 -1.12 8.93
N PRO A 29 14.81 -0.30 9.42
CA PRO A 29 14.47 0.82 10.27
C PRO A 29 13.63 1.83 9.46
N LYS A 30 12.42 2.09 9.94
CA LYS A 30 11.49 3.06 9.36
C LYS A 30 11.85 4.50 9.77
N HIS A 31 11.48 5.47 8.95
CA HIS A 31 11.69 6.89 9.21
C HIS A 31 10.44 7.51 9.85
N PRO A 32 10.46 7.84 11.15
CA PRO A 32 9.28 8.38 11.84
C PRO A 32 8.98 9.81 11.36
N LEU A 33 7.69 10.11 11.20
CA LEU A 33 7.18 11.45 11.00
C LEU A 33 7.04 12.17 12.35
N GLN A 34 7.08 13.50 12.32
CA GLN A 34 6.91 14.30 13.54
C GLN A 34 5.51 14.17 14.17
N ASN A 35 4.48 13.90 13.35
CA ASN A 35 3.10 13.70 13.79
C ASN A 35 2.56 12.42 13.13
N GLN A 36 1.59 11.79 13.79
CA GLN A 36 0.73 10.80 13.15
C GLN A 36 -0.31 11.53 12.29
N TRP A 37 -0.55 11.00 11.10
CA TRP A 37 -1.46 11.53 10.10
C TRP A 37 -2.56 10.54 9.81
N GLN A 38 -3.66 11.03 9.27
CA GLN A 38 -4.86 10.27 8.94
C GLN A 38 -5.37 10.68 7.57
N LEU A 39 -5.55 9.69 6.70
CA LEU A 39 -6.14 9.86 5.38
C LEU A 39 -7.65 9.67 5.48
N TRP A 40 -8.37 10.66 5.00
CA TRP A 40 -9.81 10.67 4.85
C TRP A 40 -10.19 10.65 3.37
N TYR A 41 -11.25 9.94 3.04
CA TYR A 41 -11.83 9.90 1.70
C TYR A 41 -13.28 10.35 1.76
N PHE A 42 -13.61 11.42 1.05
CA PHE A 42 -14.97 11.85 0.85
C PHE A 42 -15.54 11.15 -0.38
N ARG A 43 -16.58 10.34 -0.18
CA ARG A 43 -17.32 9.68 -1.26
C ARG A 43 -18.59 10.47 -1.56
N PRO A 44 -18.85 10.91 -2.81
CA PRO A 44 -20.11 11.55 -3.14
C PRO A 44 -21.29 10.59 -2.88
N GLY A 45 -22.11 10.92 -1.90
CA GLY A 45 -23.26 10.13 -1.47
C GLY A 45 -24.50 10.31 -2.34
N ALA A 46 -25.51 9.48 -2.08
CA ALA A 46 -26.83 9.66 -2.69
C ALA A 46 -27.49 10.96 -2.21
N ARG A 47 -28.37 11.54 -3.05
CA ARG A 47 -29.14 12.73 -2.70
C ARG A 47 -29.87 12.52 -1.37
N GLY A 48 -29.61 13.40 -0.40
CA GLY A 48 -30.22 13.37 0.94
C GLY A 48 -29.38 12.71 2.04
N SER A 49 -28.20 12.16 1.72
CA SER A 49 -27.26 11.66 2.74
C SER A 49 -26.61 12.84 3.48
N ALA A 50 -26.36 12.72 4.78
CA ALA A 50 -25.61 13.74 5.50
C ALA A 50 -24.17 13.80 4.96
N TRP A 51 -23.56 14.99 4.99
CA TRP A 51 -22.19 15.17 4.50
C TRP A 51 -21.20 14.32 5.32
N GLU A 52 -21.40 14.23 6.63
CA GLU A 52 -20.54 13.47 7.54
C GLU A 52 -20.53 11.98 7.24
N ASP A 53 -21.68 11.41 6.83
CA ASP A 53 -21.81 9.98 6.48
C ASP A 53 -20.98 9.61 5.24
N ASN A 54 -20.65 10.61 4.41
CA ASN A 54 -19.88 10.46 3.19
C ASN A 54 -18.36 10.59 3.43
N LEU A 55 -17.96 11.02 4.62
CA LEU A 55 -16.57 11.16 4.99
C LEU A 55 -16.07 9.88 5.65
N LEU A 56 -15.14 9.20 4.99
CA LEU A 56 -14.60 7.93 5.42
C LEU A 56 -13.20 8.10 5.99
N ASP A 57 -12.97 7.54 7.18
CA ASP A 57 -11.64 7.31 7.71
C ASP A 57 -11.02 6.10 7.01
N VAL A 58 -9.94 6.32 6.26
CA VAL A 58 -9.30 5.27 5.46
C VAL A 58 -8.24 4.55 6.28
N THR A 59 -7.27 5.30 6.78
CA THR A 59 -6.16 4.78 7.58
C THR A 59 -5.35 5.91 8.21
N HIS A 60 -4.46 5.57 9.12
CA HIS A 60 -3.47 6.47 9.71
C HIS A 60 -2.05 5.95 9.53
N PHE A 61 -1.08 6.85 9.49
CA PHE A 61 0.35 6.53 9.35
C PHE A 61 1.21 7.51 10.14
N ASP A 62 2.33 7.02 10.65
CA ASP A 62 3.31 7.79 11.43
C ASP A 62 4.75 7.62 10.94
N THR A 63 4.99 6.87 9.85
CA THR A 63 6.29 6.78 9.17
C THR A 63 6.21 7.13 7.69
N VAL A 64 7.36 7.47 7.10
CA VAL A 64 7.50 7.78 5.67
C VAL A 64 7.20 6.55 4.81
N GLU A 65 7.63 5.36 5.23
CA GLU A 65 7.40 4.10 4.52
C GLU A 65 5.93 3.74 4.50
N ASP A 66 5.22 3.93 5.62
CA ASP A 66 3.79 3.63 5.68
C ASP A 66 2.98 4.61 4.82
N PHE A 67 3.40 5.88 4.73
CA PHE A 67 2.83 6.83 3.77
C PHE A 67 3.03 6.36 2.32
N TRP A 68 4.24 5.97 1.92
CA TRP A 68 4.50 5.52 0.55
C TRP A 68 3.81 4.20 0.25
N ALA A 69 3.76 3.27 1.21
CA ALA A 69 2.99 2.05 1.07
C ALA A 69 1.52 2.38 0.82
N LEU A 70 0.92 3.29 1.60
CA LEU A 70 -0.45 3.74 1.38
C LEU A 70 -0.63 4.38 0.00
N TYR A 71 0.18 5.38 -0.33
CA TYR A 71 0.07 6.15 -1.57
C TYR A 71 0.15 5.26 -2.82
N ASN A 72 0.99 4.23 -2.79
CA ASN A 72 1.16 3.29 -3.90
C ASN A 72 0.00 2.30 -4.07
N HIS A 73 -0.89 2.18 -3.09
CA HIS A 73 -2.03 1.25 -3.10
C HIS A 73 -3.40 1.95 -3.17
N ILE A 74 -3.44 3.28 -3.19
CA ILE A 74 -4.67 4.06 -3.39
C ILE A 74 -4.78 4.57 -4.83
N GLU A 75 -6.00 4.85 -5.25
CA GLU A 75 -6.25 5.48 -6.55
C GLU A 75 -5.68 6.90 -6.59
N LEU A 76 -5.10 7.25 -7.74
CA LEU A 76 -4.61 8.61 -7.99
C LEU A 76 -5.77 9.60 -7.93
N ALA A 77 -5.52 10.80 -7.39
CA ALA A 77 -6.52 11.86 -7.30
C ALA A 77 -7.18 12.19 -8.65
N SER A 78 -6.45 12.03 -9.76
CA SER A 78 -6.95 12.23 -11.13
C SER A 78 -7.97 11.19 -11.60
N HIS A 79 -8.00 10.01 -10.97
CA HIS A 79 -8.92 8.91 -11.32
C HIS A 79 -10.11 8.80 -10.37
N LEU A 80 -10.21 9.70 -9.39
CA LEU A 80 -11.34 9.71 -8.48
C LEU A 80 -12.64 10.09 -9.20
N ASN A 81 -13.75 9.53 -8.71
CA ASN A 81 -15.07 9.94 -9.16
C ASN A 81 -15.28 11.43 -8.90
N ALA A 82 -15.92 12.13 -9.84
CA ALA A 82 -16.20 13.55 -9.70
C ALA A 82 -16.95 13.85 -8.39
N GLY A 83 -16.46 14.85 -7.64
CA GLY A 83 -16.98 15.20 -6.31
C GLY A 83 -16.51 14.29 -5.17
N SER A 84 -15.47 13.47 -5.40
CA SER A 84 -14.74 12.81 -4.32
C SER A 84 -13.50 13.61 -3.95
N ASP A 85 -13.12 13.57 -2.68
CA ASP A 85 -11.94 14.27 -2.17
C ASP A 85 -11.08 13.34 -1.31
N TYR A 86 -9.76 13.57 -1.32
CA TYR A 86 -8.87 13.06 -0.28
C TYR A 86 -8.47 14.21 0.64
N SER A 87 -8.42 13.94 1.94
CA SER A 87 -7.96 14.88 2.95
C SER A 87 -6.99 14.20 3.89
N VAL A 88 -5.82 14.80 4.13
CA VAL A 88 -4.83 14.29 5.08
C VAL A 88 -4.71 15.26 6.24
N PHE A 89 -5.08 14.82 7.44
CA PHE A 89 -5.08 15.62 8.66
C PHE A 89 -4.22 14.95 9.73
N LYS A 90 -3.77 15.74 10.71
CA LYS A 90 -3.13 15.14 11.89
C LYS A 90 -4.13 14.24 12.60
N TYR A 91 -3.63 13.16 13.19
CA TYR A 91 -4.47 12.19 13.90
C TYR A 91 -5.32 12.87 14.99
N GLY A 92 -6.60 12.53 15.03
CA GLY A 92 -7.57 13.14 15.95
C GLY A 92 -7.92 14.59 15.63
N ILE A 93 -7.78 15.02 14.37
CA ILE A 93 -8.36 16.24 13.81
C ILE A 93 -9.25 15.83 12.65
N ARG A 94 -10.54 16.13 12.72
CA ARG A 94 -11.46 15.83 11.62
C ARG A 94 -11.33 16.89 10.52
N PRO A 95 -11.46 16.52 9.24
CA PRO A 95 -11.37 17.45 8.11
C PRO A 95 -12.65 18.29 7.95
N MET A 96 -13.05 18.99 9.00
CA MET A 96 -14.27 19.79 9.08
C MET A 96 -13.98 21.09 9.81
N TRP A 97 -14.57 22.19 9.32
CA TRP A 97 -14.41 23.54 9.87
C TRP A 97 -14.97 23.68 11.29
N GLU A 98 -15.86 22.79 11.70
CA GLU A 98 -16.45 22.76 13.04
C GLU A 98 -15.51 22.17 14.11
N ASP A 99 -14.48 21.43 13.69
CA ASP A 99 -13.49 20.86 14.61
C ASP A 99 -12.77 22.01 15.36
N GLU A 100 -12.67 21.90 16.68
CA GLU A 100 -12.08 22.94 17.53
C GLU A 100 -10.65 23.30 17.13
N LYS A 101 -9.91 22.35 16.53
CA LYS A 101 -8.53 22.58 16.07
C LYS A 101 -8.44 23.23 14.69
N ASN A 102 -9.56 23.37 13.98
CA ASN A 102 -9.67 24.01 12.67
C ASN A 102 -10.39 25.36 12.70
N LYS A 103 -10.84 25.82 13.88
CA LYS A 103 -11.43 27.14 14.07
C LYS A 103 -10.40 28.26 13.95
#